data_AF-A0AA97DZF9-F1
#
_entry.id   AF-A0AA97DZF9-F1
#
_cell.length_a   1.000
_cell.length_b   1.000
_cell.length_c   1.000
_cell.angle_alpha   90.00
_cell.angle_beta   90.00
_cell.angle_gamma   90.00
#
_symmetry.space_group_name_H-M   'P 1'
#
loop_
_entity.id
_entity.type
_entity.pdbx_description
1 polymer ?
#
loop_
_entity_poly.entity_id
_entity_poly.type
_entity_poly.pdbx_seq_one_letter_code
_entity_poly.pdbx_strand_id
1 'polypeptide(L)'
;MSASLAELNAITIKISDLNGKILREEGLSSSPANELRDQQELLAKELSRYLDIKVQFSDKGLMTVQLKNGQPVVMNQEPTELKVLPDSLNPQKIRLVVDFGDYNVALKTNELGGSIGGLVDFRSEFSEYADRTLGQHAISIADAMNVQNSKGLDANGNIGRDLFSLRDVEVYSTKDNVNKLSDISIRISAGESAKITRDTYELARVNDEQFSITKYDANGKVNEPSIIFDPSEITPDSHGYYKIEELGLDIRIESFDKIDGDDVFQFIPTEGAAKNLALNAKNGDALALSAPIGVNTDSNNLSDAKISLESIKNTDPNTSAFAFDATLYPNAPHKISFTSPTSYIVQDASGTVLAEAKNVTSYNSLLEQAGLASEAGFDVSVSSQPQVGDEFFIGTDNVDPADNFNGMELVNLQNKLLVEGEQSLSKSFAGFVAYVGNKTAELAGHAESSEIIMNDSMARRDRLSAVSLDEEAVNLLKYQQSYSAAAQVVTAARTTFETLLGIMR
;
A
#
# COMPACT_ATOMS: atom_id res chain seq x y z
N MET A 1 -15.14 -12.65 0.51
CA MET A 1 -14.53 -13.49 -0.55
C MET A 1 -14.71 -14.98 -0.29
N SER A 2 -14.21 -15.56 0.81
CA SER A 2 -14.33 -17.01 1.06
C SER A 2 -15.77 -17.52 1.12
N ALA A 3 -16.70 -16.76 1.73
CA ALA A 3 -18.12 -17.10 1.73
C ALA A 3 -18.70 -17.15 0.29
N SER A 4 -18.45 -16.12 -0.52
CA SER A 4 -18.88 -16.06 -1.92
C SER A 4 -18.32 -17.19 -2.78
N LEU A 5 -17.08 -17.62 -2.50
CA LEU A 5 -16.48 -18.78 -3.18
C LEU A 5 -17.10 -20.10 -2.75
N ALA A 6 -17.46 -20.26 -1.47
CA ALA A 6 -18.18 -21.44 -1.01
C ALA A 6 -19.56 -21.57 -1.67
N GLU A 7 -20.29 -20.45 -1.79
CA GLU A 7 -21.57 -20.39 -2.51
C GLU A 7 -21.39 -20.70 -4.00
N LEU A 8 -20.38 -20.11 -4.65
CA LEU A 8 -20.03 -20.38 -6.04
C LEU A 8 -19.76 -21.87 -6.27
N ASN A 9 -18.88 -22.48 -5.45
CA ASN A 9 -18.53 -23.89 -5.55
C ASN A 9 -19.74 -24.80 -5.29
N ALA A 10 -20.65 -24.42 -4.39
CA ALA A 10 -21.89 -25.17 -4.19
C ALA A 10 -22.81 -25.12 -5.42
N ILE A 11 -22.85 -23.99 -6.14
CA ILE A 11 -23.61 -23.85 -7.39
C ILE A 11 -22.99 -24.70 -8.50
N THR A 12 -21.67 -24.70 -8.67
CA THR A 12 -20.99 -25.51 -9.71
C THR A 12 -21.23 -27.00 -9.50
N ILE A 13 -21.20 -27.48 -8.25
CA ILE A 13 -21.56 -28.86 -7.90
C ILE A 13 -23.01 -29.18 -8.29
N LYS A 14 -23.97 -28.31 -7.95
CA LYS A 14 -25.38 -28.53 -8.32
C LYS A 14 -25.60 -28.56 -9.83
N ILE A 15 -24.92 -27.71 -10.60
CA ILE A 15 -24.98 -27.72 -12.08
C ILE A 15 -24.43 -29.05 -12.62
N SER A 16 -23.31 -29.53 -12.05
CA SER A 16 -22.73 -30.82 -12.41
C SER A 16 -23.68 -31.99 -12.11
N ASP A 17 -24.30 -32.01 -10.93
CA ASP A 17 -25.30 -33.01 -10.57
C ASP A 17 -26.51 -33.00 -11.52
N LEU A 18 -26.96 -31.81 -11.94
CA LEU A 18 -28.02 -31.66 -12.95
C LEU A 18 -27.58 -32.17 -14.32
N ASN A 19 -26.35 -31.90 -14.76
CA ASN A 19 -25.80 -32.53 -15.97
C ASN A 19 -25.84 -34.07 -15.88
N GLY A 20 -25.55 -34.62 -14.69
CA GLY A 20 -25.72 -36.04 -14.38
C GLY A 20 -27.13 -36.56 -14.59
N LYS A 21 -28.13 -35.84 -14.05
CA LYS A 21 -29.54 -36.21 -14.14
C LYS A 21 -30.10 -36.07 -15.55
N ILE A 22 -29.82 -34.94 -16.22
CA ILE A 22 -30.23 -34.67 -17.60
C ILE A 22 -29.68 -35.75 -18.54
N LEU A 23 -28.40 -36.11 -18.43
CA LEU A 23 -27.81 -37.17 -19.25
C LEU A 23 -28.54 -38.50 -19.11
N ARG A 24 -28.98 -38.85 -17.90
CA ARG A 24 -29.70 -40.10 -17.62
C ARG A 24 -31.13 -40.04 -18.16
N GLU A 25 -31.84 -38.94 -17.92
CA GLU A 25 -33.25 -38.79 -18.30
C GLU A 25 -33.44 -38.71 -19.82
N GLU A 26 -32.63 -37.90 -20.49
CA GLU A 26 -32.64 -37.76 -21.96
C GLU A 26 -31.94 -38.92 -22.68
N GLY A 27 -31.10 -39.68 -21.96
CA GLY A 27 -30.51 -40.93 -22.47
C GLY A 27 -31.46 -42.12 -22.41
N LEU A 28 -32.45 -42.11 -21.50
CA LEU A 28 -33.42 -43.21 -21.29
C LEU A 28 -34.78 -42.94 -21.94
N SER A 29 -35.09 -41.69 -22.28
CA SER A 29 -36.37 -41.29 -22.86
C SER A 29 -36.18 -40.32 -24.03
N SER A 30 -37.14 -40.29 -24.96
CA SER A 30 -37.19 -39.28 -26.03
C SER A 30 -37.75 -37.93 -25.54
N SER A 31 -38.06 -37.80 -24.25
CA SER A 31 -38.63 -36.60 -23.66
C SER A 31 -37.51 -35.70 -23.13
N PRO A 32 -37.46 -34.41 -23.51
CA PRO A 32 -36.51 -33.46 -22.95
C PRO A 32 -36.72 -33.26 -21.46
N ALA A 33 -35.63 -33.15 -20.70
CA ALA A 33 -35.66 -32.94 -19.25
C ALA A 33 -35.85 -31.44 -18.91
N ASN A 34 -36.96 -30.86 -19.38
CA ASN A 34 -37.19 -29.41 -19.37
C ASN A 34 -37.07 -28.79 -17.97
N GLU A 35 -37.70 -29.39 -16.95
CA GLU A 35 -37.62 -28.87 -15.57
C GLU A 35 -36.19 -28.86 -15.02
N LEU A 36 -35.38 -29.87 -15.36
CA LEU A 36 -33.98 -29.94 -14.94
C LEU A 36 -33.13 -28.90 -15.69
N ARG A 37 -33.42 -28.66 -16.96
CA ARG A 37 -32.78 -27.60 -17.76
C ARG A 37 -33.12 -26.22 -17.22
N ASP A 38 -34.37 -25.95 -16.83
CA ASP A 38 -34.78 -24.69 -16.22
C ASP A 38 -34.07 -24.44 -14.88
N GLN A 39 -33.96 -25.48 -14.02
CA GLN A 39 -33.18 -25.40 -12.79
C GLN A 39 -31.70 -25.11 -13.07
N GLN A 40 -31.14 -25.71 -14.12
CA GLN A 40 -29.76 -25.50 -14.52
C GLN A 40 -29.51 -24.07 -15.01
N GLU A 41 -30.42 -23.50 -15.80
CA GLU A 41 -30.36 -22.10 -16.24
C GLU A 41 -30.49 -21.12 -15.07
N LEU A 42 -31.37 -21.41 -14.10
CA LEU A 42 -31.48 -20.60 -12.88
C LEU A 42 -30.18 -20.60 -12.08
N LEU A 43 -29.55 -21.77 -11.91
CA LEU A 43 -28.26 -21.88 -11.24
C LEU A 43 -27.15 -21.17 -12.01
N ALA A 44 -27.14 -21.24 -13.35
CA ALA A 44 -26.19 -20.47 -14.16
C ALA A 44 -26.39 -18.96 -13.98
N LYS A 45 -27.64 -18.48 -13.90
CA LYS A 45 -27.95 -17.08 -13.59
C LYS A 45 -27.53 -16.69 -12.17
N GLU A 46 -27.65 -17.58 -11.19
CA GLU A 46 -27.18 -17.33 -9.83
C GLU A 46 -25.65 -17.27 -9.78
N LEU A 47 -24.98 -18.19 -10.49
CA LEU A 47 -23.53 -18.24 -10.65
C LEU A 47 -22.97 -16.95 -11.25
N SER A 48 -23.67 -16.36 -12.23
CA SER A 48 -23.24 -15.13 -12.89
C SER A 48 -23.24 -13.89 -11.98
N ARG A 49 -23.85 -13.96 -10.78
CA ARG A 49 -23.77 -12.90 -9.77
C ARG A 49 -22.41 -12.85 -9.07
N TYR A 50 -21.65 -13.94 -9.13
CA TYR A 50 -20.36 -14.07 -8.47
C TYR A 50 -19.20 -13.81 -9.42
N LEU A 51 -19.26 -14.36 -10.64
CA LEU A 51 -18.24 -14.19 -11.69
C LEU A 51 -18.89 -14.07 -13.07
N ASP A 52 -18.22 -13.39 -13.98
CA ASP A 52 -18.56 -13.36 -15.40
C ASP A 52 -18.32 -14.75 -16.02
N ILE A 53 -19.42 -15.39 -16.39
CA ILE A 53 -19.43 -16.73 -16.97
C ILE A 53 -19.87 -16.69 -18.44
N LYS A 54 -19.41 -17.70 -19.17
CA LYS A 54 -19.91 -18.09 -20.48
C LYS A 54 -20.42 -19.52 -20.39
N VAL A 55 -21.66 -19.71 -20.83
CA VAL A 55 -22.31 -21.01 -20.87
C VAL A 55 -22.29 -21.53 -22.31
N GLN A 56 -21.95 -22.81 -22.47
CA GLN A 56 -21.99 -23.53 -23.74
C GLN A 56 -22.60 -24.91 -23.50
N PHE A 57 -23.08 -25.58 -24.55
CA PHE A 57 -23.53 -26.96 -24.47
C PHE A 57 -22.57 -27.86 -25.25
N SER A 58 -22.20 -28.99 -24.66
CA SER A 58 -21.39 -30.02 -25.33
C SER A 58 -22.19 -30.73 -26.42
N ASP A 59 -21.51 -31.53 -27.25
CA ASP A 59 -22.16 -32.39 -28.27
C ASP A 59 -23.20 -33.35 -27.67
N LYS A 60 -23.13 -33.61 -26.36
CA LYS A 60 -24.08 -34.44 -25.59
C LYS A 60 -25.22 -33.62 -24.97
N GLY A 61 -25.32 -32.33 -25.28
CA GLY A 61 -26.35 -31.43 -24.74
C GLY A 61 -26.16 -31.04 -23.27
N LEU A 62 -25.00 -31.33 -22.67
CA LEU A 62 -24.67 -30.99 -21.28
C LEU A 62 -24.09 -29.59 -21.19
N MET A 63 -24.47 -28.86 -20.14
CA MET A 63 -23.99 -27.51 -19.90
C MET A 63 -22.52 -27.51 -19.45
N THR A 64 -21.70 -26.77 -20.17
CA THR A 64 -20.33 -26.40 -19.81
C THR A 64 -20.33 -24.94 -19.41
N VAL A 65 -19.75 -24.65 -18.24
CA VAL A 65 -19.61 -23.29 -17.73
C VAL A 65 -18.13 -22.96 -17.62
N GLN A 66 -17.73 -21.86 -18.24
CA GLN A 66 -16.37 -21.33 -18.16
C GLN A 66 -16.43 -19.87 -17.76
N LEU A 67 -15.38 -19.37 -17.12
CA LEU A 67 -15.18 -17.94 -16.94
C LEU A 67 -14.96 -17.28 -18.30
N LYS A 68 -15.24 -15.98 -18.38
CA LYS A 68 -15.04 -15.18 -19.60
C LYS A 68 -13.60 -15.23 -20.11
N ASN A 69 -12.63 -15.32 -19.20
CA ASN A 69 -11.20 -15.46 -19.50
C ASN A 69 -10.78 -16.87 -19.99
N GLY A 70 -11.73 -17.81 -20.11
CA GLY A 70 -11.53 -19.14 -20.68
C GLY A 70 -11.35 -20.27 -19.66
N GLN A 71 -11.23 -19.96 -18.37
CA GLN A 71 -11.06 -20.99 -17.34
C GLN A 71 -12.35 -21.81 -17.14
N PRO A 72 -12.38 -23.13 -17.38
CA PRO A 72 -13.55 -23.96 -17.09
C PRO A 72 -13.82 -24.06 -15.59
N VAL A 73 -15.09 -23.89 -15.20
CA VAL A 73 -15.58 -24.02 -13.81
C VAL A 73 -16.59 -25.17 -13.66
N VAL A 74 -17.25 -25.56 -14.75
CA VAL A 74 -18.01 -26.81 -14.86
C VAL A 74 -17.77 -27.38 -16.25
N MET A 75 -17.27 -28.61 -16.34
CA MET A 75 -17.10 -29.30 -17.61
C MET A 75 -17.84 -30.64 -17.56
N ASN A 76 -18.97 -30.73 -18.26
CA ASN A 76 -19.87 -31.90 -18.19
C ASN A 76 -20.28 -32.21 -16.74
N GLN A 77 -19.79 -33.31 -16.16
CA GLN A 77 -20.10 -33.76 -14.79
C GLN A 77 -18.95 -33.50 -13.81
N GLU A 78 -17.97 -32.69 -14.20
CA GLU A 78 -16.81 -32.36 -13.37
C GLU A 78 -16.88 -30.87 -12.99
N PRO A 79 -17.25 -30.54 -11.73
CA PRO A 79 -17.14 -29.18 -11.22
C PRO A 79 -15.70 -28.90 -10.82
N THR A 80 -15.22 -27.69 -11.09
CA THR A 80 -13.92 -27.22 -10.59
C THR A 80 -14.11 -26.43 -9.30
N GLU A 81 -13.20 -26.60 -8.34
CA GLU A 81 -13.23 -25.84 -7.08
C GLU A 81 -12.34 -24.60 -7.17
N LEU A 82 -12.89 -23.44 -6.83
CA LEU A 82 -12.11 -22.20 -6.67
C LEU A 82 -11.75 -21.98 -5.20
N LYS A 83 -10.48 -21.70 -4.92
CA LYS A 83 -9.95 -21.48 -3.57
C LYS A 83 -9.23 -20.14 -3.45
N VAL A 84 -9.11 -19.69 -2.21
CA VAL A 84 -8.21 -18.61 -1.82
C VAL A 84 -7.04 -19.24 -1.10
N LEU A 85 -5.82 -19.00 -1.59
CA LEU A 85 -4.59 -19.40 -0.92
C LEU A 85 -3.74 -18.17 -0.62
N PRO A 86 -2.89 -18.20 0.42
CA PRO A 86 -1.84 -17.18 0.59
C PRO A 86 -1.00 -17.07 -0.68
N ASP A 87 -0.61 -15.85 -1.02
CA ASP A 87 0.34 -15.65 -2.11
C ASP A 87 1.71 -16.23 -1.73
N SER A 88 2.41 -16.77 -2.73
CA SER A 88 3.68 -17.47 -2.51
C SER A 88 4.85 -16.53 -2.27
N LEU A 89 4.75 -15.28 -2.71
CA LEU A 89 5.74 -14.23 -2.51
C LEU A 89 5.35 -13.34 -1.33
N ASN A 90 4.05 -13.07 -1.12
CA ASN A 90 3.55 -12.31 0.03
C ASN A 90 2.41 -13.07 0.75
N PRO A 91 2.69 -13.84 1.81
CA PRO A 91 1.67 -14.62 2.52
C PRO A 91 0.53 -13.81 3.18
N GLN A 92 0.69 -12.49 3.37
CA GLN A 92 -0.39 -11.60 3.84
C GLN A 92 -1.40 -11.29 2.72
N LYS A 93 -0.96 -11.39 1.46
CA LYS A 93 -1.84 -11.30 0.30
C LYS A 93 -2.44 -12.66 -0.01
N ILE A 94 -3.60 -12.61 -0.64
CA ILE A 94 -4.31 -13.80 -1.06
C ILE A 94 -4.41 -13.86 -2.58
N ARG A 95 -4.32 -15.08 -3.11
CA ARG A 95 -4.41 -15.40 -4.52
C ARG A 95 -5.59 -16.34 -4.74
N LEU A 96 -6.37 -16.09 -5.78
CA LEU A 96 -7.38 -17.03 -6.24
C LEU A 96 -6.70 -18.14 -7.04
N VAL A 97 -7.09 -19.38 -6.76
CA VAL A 97 -6.60 -20.55 -7.47
C VAL A 97 -7.77 -21.43 -7.89
N VAL A 98 -7.50 -22.20 -8.93
CA VAL A 98 -8.32 -23.30 -9.40
C VAL A 98 -7.69 -24.58 -8.86
N ASP A 99 -8.45 -25.36 -8.10
CA ASP A 99 -8.00 -26.62 -7.53
C ASP A 99 -8.38 -27.80 -8.42
N PHE A 100 -7.38 -28.61 -8.77
CA PHE A 100 -7.53 -29.85 -9.54
C PHE A 100 -7.31 -31.10 -8.66
N GLY A 101 -7.30 -30.94 -7.34
CA GLY A 101 -7.11 -32.00 -6.35
C GLY A 101 -5.63 -32.24 -6.03
N ASP A 102 -4.85 -32.64 -7.03
CA ASP A 102 -3.42 -32.92 -6.86
C ASP A 102 -2.54 -31.66 -6.96
N TYR A 103 -3.05 -30.60 -7.59
CA TYR A 103 -2.34 -29.34 -7.78
C TYR A 103 -3.30 -28.15 -7.91
N ASN A 104 -2.77 -26.95 -7.64
CA ASN A 104 -3.49 -25.69 -7.77
C ASN A 104 -2.89 -24.84 -8.91
N VAL A 105 -3.74 -24.20 -9.70
CA VAL A 105 -3.33 -23.27 -10.76
C VAL A 105 -3.81 -21.86 -10.40
N ALA A 106 -2.93 -20.87 -10.50
CA ALA A 106 -3.30 -19.48 -10.25
C ALA A 106 -4.38 -19.02 -11.24
N LEU A 107 -5.46 -18.45 -10.71
CA LEU A 107 -6.52 -17.88 -11.53
C LEU A 107 -6.12 -16.49 -12.00
N LYS A 108 -6.24 -16.23 -13.31
CA LYS A 108 -6.09 -14.87 -13.84
C LYS A 108 -7.25 -14.01 -13.32
N THR A 109 -6.92 -12.89 -12.68
CA THR A 109 -7.87 -12.03 -11.96
C THR A 109 -8.39 -10.85 -12.77
N ASN A 110 -7.98 -10.71 -14.03
CA ASN A 110 -8.46 -9.65 -14.91
C ASN A 110 -9.90 -9.93 -15.37
N GLU A 111 -10.76 -8.91 -15.33
CA GLU A 111 -12.13 -8.95 -15.85
C GLU A 111 -12.98 -10.12 -15.29
N LEU A 112 -12.80 -10.46 -14.02
CA LEU A 112 -13.53 -11.56 -13.39
C LEU A 112 -15.03 -11.32 -13.29
N GLY A 113 -15.46 -10.05 -13.23
CA GLY A 113 -16.87 -9.66 -13.11
C GLY A 113 -17.55 -10.18 -11.84
N GLY A 114 -18.84 -9.88 -11.70
CA GLY A 114 -19.63 -10.23 -10.53
C GLY A 114 -19.07 -9.71 -9.20
N SER A 115 -19.61 -10.22 -8.09
CA SER A 115 -19.21 -9.79 -6.74
C SER A 115 -17.79 -10.22 -6.35
N ILE A 116 -17.28 -11.35 -6.86
CA ILE A 116 -15.91 -11.79 -6.57
C ILE A 116 -14.91 -10.93 -7.33
N GLY A 117 -15.17 -10.63 -8.62
CA GLY A 117 -14.35 -9.70 -9.39
C GLY A 117 -14.29 -8.31 -8.74
N GLY A 118 -15.45 -7.75 -8.35
CA GLY A 118 -15.48 -6.46 -7.66
C GLY A 118 -14.70 -6.44 -6.33
N LEU A 119 -14.70 -7.54 -5.57
CA LEU A 119 -13.86 -7.67 -4.37
C LEU A 119 -12.37 -7.77 -4.68
N VAL A 120 -12.01 -8.43 -5.79
CA VAL A 120 -10.62 -8.52 -6.26
C VAL A 120 -10.15 -7.14 -6.70
N ASP A 121 -10.91 -6.45 -7.55
CA ASP A 121 -10.60 -5.11 -8.05
C ASP A 121 -10.47 -4.09 -6.91
N PHE A 122 -11.43 -4.09 -5.97
CA PHE A 122 -11.37 -3.22 -4.78
C PHE A 122 -10.09 -3.46 -3.97
N ARG A 123 -9.69 -4.72 -3.80
CA ARG A 123 -8.48 -5.05 -3.05
C ARG A 123 -7.23 -4.63 -3.79
N SER A 124 -7.08 -5.02 -5.06
CA SER A 124 -5.86 -4.79 -5.84
C SER A 124 -5.67 -3.35 -6.27
N GLU A 125 -6.75 -2.60 -6.49
CA GLU A 125 -6.67 -1.19 -6.88
C GLU A 125 -6.76 -0.29 -5.65
N PHE A 126 -7.91 -0.27 -4.99
CA PHE A 126 -8.20 0.75 -3.98
C PHE A 126 -7.51 0.47 -2.65
N SER A 127 -7.64 -0.75 -2.11
CA SER A 127 -7.12 -1.07 -0.78
C SER A 127 -5.60 -0.97 -0.74
N GLU A 128 -4.90 -1.49 -1.75
CA GLU A 128 -3.44 -1.38 -1.85
C GLU A 128 -2.99 0.07 -2.04
N TYR A 129 -3.66 0.83 -2.91
CA TYR A 129 -3.36 2.26 -3.09
C TYR A 129 -3.56 3.04 -1.78
N ALA A 130 -4.65 2.80 -1.06
CA ALA A 130 -4.97 3.47 0.19
C ALA A 130 -3.97 3.15 1.29
N ASP A 131 -3.65 1.87 1.49
CA ASP A 131 -2.68 1.45 2.52
C ASP A 131 -1.30 2.07 2.29
N ARG A 132 -0.78 1.98 1.05
CA ARG A 132 0.52 2.55 0.69
C ARG A 132 0.54 4.08 0.76
N THR A 133 -0.56 4.75 0.38
CA THR A 133 -0.62 6.21 0.43
C THR A 133 -0.68 6.72 1.87
N LEU A 134 -1.52 6.11 2.71
CA LEU A 134 -1.59 6.46 4.13
C LEU A 134 -0.29 6.09 4.86
N GLY A 135 0.35 4.97 4.48
CA GLY A 135 1.64 4.58 5.01
C GLY A 135 2.75 5.55 4.66
N GLN A 136 2.78 6.08 3.43
CA GLN A 136 3.69 7.15 3.03
C GLN A 136 3.48 8.40 3.89
N HIS A 137 2.23 8.80 4.12
CA HIS A 137 1.91 9.94 5.00
C HIS A 137 2.35 9.70 6.44
N ALA A 138 2.16 8.48 6.97
CA ALA A 138 2.59 8.09 8.30
C ALA A 138 4.12 8.12 8.46
N ILE A 139 4.85 7.68 7.43
CA ILE A 139 6.32 7.76 7.40
C ILE A 139 6.76 9.23 7.36
N SER A 140 6.19 10.02 6.45
CA SER A 140 6.53 11.45 6.31
C SER A 140 6.31 12.25 7.60
N ILE A 141 5.20 12.00 8.32
CA ILE A 141 4.95 12.72 9.57
C ILE A 141 5.87 12.24 10.69
N ALA A 142 6.07 10.93 10.83
CA ALA A 142 6.87 10.37 11.91
C ALA A 142 8.33 10.79 11.78
N ASP A 143 8.92 10.58 10.60
CA ASP A 143 10.32 10.90 10.34
C ASP A 143 10.58 12.40 10.49
N ALA A 144 9.81 13.26 9.82
CA ALA A 144 10.01 14.70 9.87
C ALA A 144 9.86 15.26 11.30
N MET A 145 8.85 14.81 12.04
CA MET A 145 8.63 15.24 13.43
C MET A 145 9.73 14.72 14.35
N ASN A 146 10.17 13.47 14.21
CA ASN A 146 11.23 12.90 15.03
C ASN A 146 12.56 13.62 14.79
N VAL A 147 12.96 13.78 13.53
CA VAL A 147 14.20 14.44 13.11
C VAL A 147 14.20 15.91 13.52
N GLN A 148 13.06 16.58 13.48
CA GLN A 148 13.00 17.95 13.96
C GLN A 148 13.01 18.02 15.49
N ASN A 149 12.32 17.10 16.18
CA ASN A 149 12.33 17.06 17.65
C ASN A 149 13.75 16.81 18.19
N SER A 150 14.54 15.94 17.55
CA SER A 150 15.92 15.66 17.97
C SER A 150 16.89 16.84 17.81
N LYS A 151 16.48 17.91 17.13
CA LYS A 151 17.28 19.15 17.00
C LYS A 151 17.05 20.16 18.12
N GLY A 152 16.11 19.89 19.03
CA GLY A 152 15.78 20.78 20.14
C GLY A 152 16.06 20.18 21.52
N LEU A 153 15.76 20.97 22.56
CA LEU A 153 15.71 20.54 23.96
C LEU A 153 14.28 20.40 24.46
N ASP A 154 14.03 19.28 25.13
CA ASP A 154 12.80 18.93 25.83
C ASP A 154 12.62 19.73 27.13
N ALA A 155 11.47 19.59 27.80
CA ALA A 155 11.17 20.34 29.03
C ALA A 155 12.14 20.04 30.20
N ASN A 156 12.94 18.97 30.09
CA ASN A 156 13.95 18.57 31.06
C ASN A 156 15.36 18.98 30.65
N GLY A 157 15.52 19.71 29.54
CA GLY A 157 16.82 20.14 29.00
C GLY A 157 17.60 19.02 28.30
N ASN A 158 16.95 17.91 27.92
CA ASN A 158 17.61 16.86 27.13
C ASN A 158 17.32 17.05 25.65
N ILE A 159 18.21 16.57 24.78
CA ILE A 159 17.94 16.45 23.35
C ILE A 159 16.64 15.67 23.13
N GLY A 160 15.78 16.21 22.26
CA GLY A 160 14.51 15.59 21.93
C GLY A 160 14.67 14.17 21.40
N ARG A 161 13.74 13.31 21.76
CA ARG A 161 13.69 11.92 21.29
C ARG A 161 12.62 11.75 20.23
N ASP A 162 12.55 10.57 19.65
CA ASP A 162 11.47 10.21 18.73
C ASP A 162 10.09 10.41 19.37
N LEU A 163 9.28 11.26 18.74
CA LEU A 163 7.88 11.48 19.10
C LEU A 163 7.00 10.32 18.65
N PHE A 164 7.35 9.70 17.52
CA PHE A 164 6.65 8.60 16.90
C PHE A 164 7.57 7.40 16.72
N SER A 165 7.02 6.18 16.74
CA SER A 165 7.73 4.99 16.29
C SER A 165 7.09 4.44 15.02
N LEU A 166 7.94 4.05 14.08
CA LEU A 166 7.59 3.20 12.95
C LEU A 166 8.13 1.80 13.21
N ARG A 167 7.44 0.78 12.73
CA ARG A 167 8.00 -0.57 12.67
C ARG A 167 8.88 -0.70 11.43
N ASP A 168 9.85 -1.61 11.50
CA ASP A 168 10.62 -2.03 10.33
C ASP A 168 9.69 -2.45 9.19
N VAL A 169 10.15 -2.19 7.98
CA VAL A 169 9.45 -2.52 6.74
C VAL A 169 9.30 -4.03 6.66
N GLU A 170 8.08 -4.50 6.37
CA GLU A 170 7.85 -5.92 6.17
C GLU A 170 8.51 -6.38 4.87
N VAL A 171 9.36 -7.40 5.00
CA VAL A 171 10.04 -8.07 3.89
C VAL A 171 9.36 -9.40 3.65
N TYR A 172 9.11 -9.69 2.38
CA TYR A 172 8.47 -10.90 1.90
C TYR A 172 9.41 -11.70 1.01
N SER A 173 9.20 -13.00 0.92
CA SER A 173 10.05 -13.90 0.12
C SER A 173 9.24 -15.05 -0.45
N THR A 174 9.83 -15.79 -1.37
CA THR A 174 9.31 -17.11 -1.80
C THR A 174 9.30 -18.09 -0.62
N LYS A 175 8.53 -19.18 -0.75
CA LYS A 175 8.46 -20.25 0.26
C LYS A 175 9.82 -20.87 0.58
N ASP A 176 10.71 -20.96 -0.40
CA ASP A 176 12.03 -21.57 -0.23
C ASP A 176 12.96 -20.66 0.61
N ASN A 177 12.67 -19.36 0.65
CA ASN A 177 13.50 -18.33 1.30
C ASN A 177 12.95 -17.88 2.65
N VAL A 178 11.80 -18.41 3.09
CA VAL A 178 11.04 -17.89 4.23
C VAL A 178 11.85 -17.88 5.54
N ASN A 179 12.73 -18.87 5.74
CA ASN A 179 13.57 -18.96 6.93
C ASN A 179 14.77 -17.99 6.90
N LYS A 180 15.08 -17.39 5.75
CA LYS A 180 16.16 -16.41 5.55
C LYS A 180 15.71 -14.97 5.84
N LEU A 181 14.40 -14.73 5.98
CA LEU A 181 13.84 -13.40 6.24
C LEU A 181 14.35 -12.77 7.53
N SER A 182 14.67 -13.56 8.56
CA SER A 182 15.20 -13.03 9.82
C SER A 182 16.57 -12.38 9.68
N ASP A 183 17.30 -12.72 8.60
CA ASP A 183 18.60 -12.11 8.33
C ASP A 183 18.47 -10.74 7.66
N ILE A 184 17.28 -10.31 7.20
CA ILE A 184 17.05 -9.04 6.51
C ILE A 184 16.18 -8.13 7.38
N SER A 185 16.65 -6.91 7.61
CA SER A 185 15.86 -5.85 8.27
C SER A 185 15.95 -4.57 7.45
N ILE A 186 14.82 -3.90 7.25
CA ILE A 186 14.76 -2.66 6.46
C ILE A 186 14.01 -1.62 7.27
N ARG A 187 14.55 -0.40 7.33
CA ARG A 187 13.88 0.75 7.94
C ARG A 187 14.04 1.99 7.07
N ILE A 188 13.29 3.02 7.38
CA ILE A 188 13.41 4.33 6.74
C ILE A 188 14.64 5.03 7.32
N SER A 189 15.52 5.57 6.47
CA SER A 189 16.65 6.38 6.92
C SER A 189 16.13 7.69 7.52
N ALA A 190 16.69 8.09 8.66
CA ALA A 190 16.27 9.31 9.36
C ALA A 190 16.45 10.55 8.47
N GLY A 191 15.37 11.33 8.32
CA GLY A 191 15.32 12.57 7.55
C GLY A 191 15.12 12.38 6.05
N GLU A 192 14.98 11.13 5.60
CA GLU A 192 14.91 10.78 4.18
C GLU A 192 13.48 10.38 3.75
N SER A 193 12.45 10.62 4.57
CA SER A 193 11.06 10.26 4.22
C SER A 193 10.59 10.83 2.88
N ALA A 194 11.16 11.96 2.46
CA ALA A 194 10.85 12.60 1.18
C ALA A 194 11.30 11.78 -0.04
N LYS A 195 12.18 10.77 0.12
CA LYS A 195 12.58 9.85 -0.96
C LYS A 195 11.69 8.60 -1.02
N ILE A 196 10.89 8.35 0.01
CA ILE A 196 10.08 7.13 0.13
C ILE A 196 8.90 7.18 -0.83
N THR A 197 8.80 6.17 -1.68
CA THR A 197 7.72 6.02 -2.66
C THR A 197 6.76 4.89 -2.27
N ARG A 198 5.65 4.78 -3.01
CA ARG A 198 4.65 3.70 -2.85
C ARG A 198 4.95 2.48 -3.71
N ASP A 199 6.13 2.43 -4.30
CA ASP A 199 6.53 1.40 -5.24
C ASP A 199 6.95 0.11 -4.53
N THR A 200 6.99 -0.97 -5.30
CA THR A 200 7.45 -2.27 -4.81
C THR A 200 8.94 -2.39 -5.11
N TYR A 201 9.71 -2.84 -4.13
CA TYR A 201 11.15 -3.02 -4.27
C TYR A 201 11.49 -4.50 -4.19
N GLU A 202 12.44 -4.93 -4.99
CA GLU A 202 12.97 -6.28 -5.02
C GLU A 202 14.46 -6.26 -4.70
N LEU A 203 14.85 -6.93 -3.62
CA LEU A 203 16.22 -7.15 -3.21
C LEU A 203 16.65 -8.56 -3.65
N ALA A 204 17.76 -8.62 -4.39
CA ALA A 204 18.36 -9.88 -4.86
C ALA A 204 19.89 -9.80 -4.76
N ARG A 205 20.54 -10.95 -4.55
CA ARG A 205 22.00 -11.04 -4.57
C ARG A 205 22.50 -11.12 -6.02
N VAL A 206 23.49 -10.32 -6.36
CA VAL A 206 24.09 -10.28 -7.71
C VAL A 206 25.30 -11.21 -7.81
N ASN A 207 26.15 -11.18 -6.79
CA ASN A 207 27.35 -12.00 -6.66
C ASN A 207 27.73 -12.12 -5.17
N ASP A 208 28.91 -12.64 -4.88
CA ASP A 208 29.34 -12.91 -3.51
C ASP A 208 29.39 -11.65 -2.62
N GLU A 209 29.59 -10.47 -3.22
CA GLU A 209 29.83 -9.21 -2.51
C GLU A 209 28.65 -8.22 -2.68
N GLN A 210 27.89 -8.32 -3.77
CA GLN A 210 26.94 -7.28 -4.17
C GLN A 210 25.48 -7.71 -4.16
N PHE A 211 24.63 -6.75 -3.81
CA PHE A 211 23.18 -6.85 -3.86
C PHE A 211 22.61 -5.82 -4.83
N SER A 212 21.46 -6.14 -5.41
CA SER A 212 20.68 -5.23 -6.26
C SER A 212 19.32 -4.96 -5.65
N ILE A 213 18.86 -3.71 -5.77
CA ILE A 213 17.49 -3.30 -5.49
C ILE A 213 16.85 -2.83 -6.79
N THR A 214 15.80 -3.53 -7.21
CA THR A 214 15.01 -3.18 -8.39
C THR A 214 13.68 -2.58 -7.96
N LYS A 215 13.32 -1.42 -8.53
CA LYS A 215 12.09 -0.70 -8.22
C LYS A 215 11.02 -0.94 -9.29
N TYR A 216 9.83 -1.33 -8.85
CA TYR A 216 8.65 -1.59 -9.68
C TYR A 216 7.54 -0.61 -9.34
N ASP A 217 7.07 0.11 -10.36
CA ASP A 217 5.93 0.99 -10.20
C ASP A 217 4.63 0.22 -9.86
N ALA A 218 3.54 0.96 -9.62
CA ALA A 218 2.23 0.38 -9.34
C ALA A 218 1.69 -0.57 -10.44
N ASN A 219 2.22 -0.51 -11.68
CA ASN A 219 1.86 -1.39 -12.78
C ASN A 219 2.83 -2.58 -12.93
N GLY A 220 3.79 -2.74 -12.00
CA GLY A 220 4.81 -3.78 -12.05
C GLY A 220 5.89 -3.53 -13.10
N LYS A 221 6.08 -2.27 -13.52
CA LYS A 221 7.09 -1.92 -14.52
C LYS A 221 8.34 -1.35 -13.87
N VAL A 222 9.50 -1.82 -14.34
CA VAL A 222 10.80 -1.23 -14.02
C VAL A 222 11.03 -0.04 -14.94
N ASN A 223 11.14 1.16 -14.35
CA ASN A 223 11.37 2.41 -15.08
C ASN A 223 12.79 2.96 -14.90
N GLU A 224 13.55 2.44 -13.94
CA GLU A 224 14.90 2.89 -13.59
C GLU A 224 15.85 1.68 -13.48
N PRO A 225 17.16 1.87 -13.70
CA PRO A 225 18.14 0.82 -13.46
C PRO A 225 18.14 0.37 -11.99
N SER A 226 18.43 -0.92 -11.75
CA SER A 226 18.62 -1.44 -10.40
C SER A 226 19.78 -0.74 -9.71
N ILE A 227 19.60 -0.42 -8.42
CA ILE A 227 20.66 0.10 -7.57
C ILE A 227 21.51 -1.08 -7.10
N ILE A 228 22.82 -1.02 -7.33
CA ILE A 228 23.75 -2.06 -6.90
C ILE A 228 24.56 -1.50 -5.74
N PHE A 229 24.65 -2.24 -4.64
CA PHE A 229 25.44 -1.85 -3.48
C PHE A 229 26.26 -3.02 -2.95
N ASP A 230 27.45 -2.69 -2.42
CA ASP A 230 28.36 -3.60 -1.74
C ASP A 230 28.38 -3.25 -0.25
N PRO A 231 27.82 -4.11 0.62
CA PRO A 231 27.82 -3.89 2.07
C PRO A 231 29.23 -3.75 2.69
N SER A 232 30.28 -4.25 2.03
CA SER A 232 31.66 -4.12 2.52
C SER A 232 32.28 -2.73 2.27
N GLU A 233 31.73 -1.99 1.31
CA GLU A 233 32.16 -0.63 0.97
C GLU A 233 31.38 0.45 1.76
N ILE A 234 30.29 0.08 2.42
CA ILE A 234 29.43 0.98 3.19
C ILE A 234 29.68 0.79 4.68
N THR A 235 29.97 1.88 5.40
CA THR A 235 30.09 1.82 6.87
C THR A 235 28.69 1.69 7.49
N PRO A 236 28.39 0.61 8.22
CA PRO A 236 27.09 0.46 8.86
C PRO A 236 26.95 1.38 10.07
N ASP A 237 25.71 1.67 10.44
CA ASP A 237 25.39 2.34 11.70
C ASP A 237 25.69 1.44 12.92
N SER A 238 25.46 1.99 14.12
CA SER A 238 25.66 1.26 15.39
C SER A 238 24.79 0.00 15.56
N HIS A 239 23.78 -0.20 14.71
CA HIS A 239 22.87 -1.34 14.71
C HIS A 239 23.09 -2.29 13.52
N GLY A 240 24.10 -2.03 12.68
CA GLY A 240 24.45 -2.84 11.52
C GLY A 240 23.71 -2.49 10.23
N TYR A 241 23.01 -1.37 10.15
CA TYR A 241 22.30 -0.95 8.95
C TYR A 241 23.20 -0.17 7.99
N TYR A 242 23.14 -0.52 6.71
CA TYR A 242 23.77 0.17 5.59
C TYR A 242 22.78 1.15 4.99
N LYS A 243 23.17 2.43 4.88
CA LYS A 243 22.32 3.48 4.30
C LYS A 243 22.37 3.41 2.77
N ILE A 244 21.20 3.29 2.14
CA ILE A 244 21.00 3.37 0.69
C ILE A 244 20.47 4.77 0.37
N GLU A 245 21.41 5.70 0.14
CA GLU A 245 21.13 7.13 -0.01
C GLU A 245 20.13 7.45 -1.12
N GLU A 246 20.17 6.70 -2.22
CA GLU A 246 19.30 6.89 -3.38
C GLU A 246 17.83 6.61 -3.05
N LEU A 247 17.56 5.76 -2.05
CA LEU A 247 16.22 5.34 -1.68
C LEU A 247 15.72 5.95 -0.37
N GLY A 248 16.61 6.50 0.45
CA GLY A 248 16.26 6.90 1.81
C GLY A 248 15.92 5.71 2.71
N LEU A 249 16.54 4.55 2.45
CA LEU A 249 16.31 3.32 3.17
C LEU A 249 17.61 2.84 3.81
N ASP A 250 17.48 2.28 5.01
CA ASP A 250 18.54 1.61 5.73
C ASP A 250 18.27 0.10 5.65
N ILE A 251 19.24 -0.67 5.18
CA ILE A 251 19.12 -2.13 5.04
C ILE A 251 20.18 -2.80 5.88
N ARG A 252 19.79 -3.81 6.64
CA ARG A 252 20.68 -4.69 7.39
C ARG A 252 20.53 -6.12 6.88
N ILE A 253 21.65 -6.76 6.61
CA ILE A 253 21.73 -8.18 6.27
C ILE A 253 22.68 -8.83 7.27
N GLU A 254 22.17 -9.65 8.18
CA GLU A 254 22.96 -10.22 9.30
C GLU A 254 23.97 -11.27 8.81
N SER A 255 23.68 -12.00 7.74
CA SER A 255 24.56 -13.04 7.19
C SER A 255 24.43 -13.14 5.67
N PHE A 256 25.30 -12.44 4.94
CA PHE A 256 25.31 -12.41 3.47
C PHE A 256 25.40 -13.80 2.84
N ASP A 257 26.21 -14.70 3.42
CA ASP A 257 26.42 -16.06 2.91
C ASP A 257 25.18 -16.95 2.96
N LYS A 258 24.13 -16.58 3.71
CA LYS A 258 22.87 -17.32 3.74
C LYS A 258 21.94 -16.98 2.56
N ILE A 259 22.22 -15.87 1.87
CA ILE A 259 21.41 -15.40 0.76
C ILE A 259 22.05 -15.91 -0.54
N ASP A 260 21.34 -16.76 -1.27
CA ASP A 260 21.79 -17.35 -2.52
C ASP A 260 21.47 -16.44 -3.72
N GLY A 261 22.10 -16.68 -4.87
CA GLY A 261 21.94 -15.82 -6.07
C GLY A 261 20.56 -15.92 -6.73
N ASP A 262 19.78 -16.98 -6.45
CA ASP A 262 18.39 -17.14 -6.87
C ASP A 262 17.39 -16.66 -5.80
N ASP A 263 17.87 -16.16 -4.67
CA ASP A 263 17.00 -15.61 -3.64
C ASP A 263 16.47 -14.23 -4.02
N VAL A 264 15.16 -14.09 -3.87
CA VAL A 264 14.45 -12.83 -4.14
C VAL A 264 13.60 -12.46 -2.93
N PHE A 265 13.76 -11.21 -2.50
CA PHE A 265 12.99 -10.60 -1.41
C PHE A 265 12.26 -9.38 -1.93
N GLN A 266 11.00 -9.20 -1.55
CA GLN A 266 10.22 -8.03 -1.92
C GLN A 266 9.79 -7.27 -0.69
N PHE A 267 9.75 -5.94 -0.80
CA PHE A 267 9.27 -5.08 0.27
C PHE A 267 8.65 -3.82 -0.31
N ILE A 268 7.72 -3.24 0.44
CA ILE A 268 7.05 -1.98 0.10
C ILE A 268 7.14 -1.13 1.36
N PRO A 269 8.01 -0.10 1.41
CA PRO A 269 8.25 0.66 2.62
C PRO A 269 6.98 1.23 3.27
N THR A 270 5.99 1.56 2.45
CA THR A 270 4.75 2.19 2.87
C THR A 270 3.63 1.22 3.21
N GLU A 271 3.73 -0.07 2.86
CA GLU A 271 2.68 -1.05 3.15
C GLU A 271 2.60 -1.31 4.67
N GLY A 272 1.40 -1.20 5.24
CA GLY A 272 1.18 -1.36 6.68
C GLY A 272 1.79 -0.30 7.60
N ALA A 273 2.54 0.68 7.09
CA ALA A 273 3.23 1.67 7.92
C ALA A 273 2.26 2.53 8.74
N ALA A 274 1.13 2.93 8.18
CA ALA A 274 0.11 3.71 8.89
C ALA A 274 -0.53 2.94 10.05
N LYS A 275 -0.76 1.63 9.88
CA LYS A 275 -1.29 0.75 10.92
C LYS A 275 -0.31 0.61 12.10
N ASN A 276 0.98 0.71 11.82
CA ASN A 276 2.05 0.49 12.79
C ASN A 276 2.61 1.79 13.38
N LEU A 277 2.12 2.97 12.95
CA LEU A 277 2.48 4.25 13.53
C LEU A 277 2.00 4.31 14.99
N ALA A 278 2.92 4.57 15.91
CA ALA A 278 2.59 4.77 17.32
C ALA A 278 3.22 6.04 17.88
N LEU A 279 2.56 6.63 18.89
CA LEU A 279 3.03 7.82 19.58
C LEU A 279 3.88 7.40 20.80
N ASN A 280 5.16 7.77 20.80
CA ASN A 280 6.07 7.58 21.92
C ASN A 280 5.91 8.70 22.97
N ALA A 281 5.66 9.94 22.52
CA ALA A 281 5.47 11.10 23.38
C ALA A 281 4.12 11.05 24.10
N LYS A 282 4.12 10.54 25.35
CA LYS A 282 2.90 10.38 26.16
C LYS A 282 2.48 11.66 26.90
N ASN A 283 3.33 12.68 26.94
CA ASN A 283 3.10 13.97 27.57
C ASN A 283 3.81 15.09 26.76
N GLY A 284 3.47 16.34 27.08
CA GLY A 284 4.06 17.52 26.43
C GLY A 284 5.55 17.69 26.71
N ASP A 285 6.06 17.11 27.80
CA ASP A 285 7.47 17.25 28.21
C ASP A 285 8.46 16.66 27.21
N ALA A 286 8.01 15.72 26.36
CA ALA A 286 8.81 15.11 25.30
C ALA A 286 8.99 16.01 24.05
N LEU A 287 8.24 17.12 23.97
CA LEU A 287 8.38 18.09 22.88
C LEU A 287 9.61 18.96 23.14
N ALA A 288 10.56 18.86 22.23
CA ALA A 288 11.78 19.61 22.27
C ALA A 288 11.61 20.95 21.57
N LEU A 289 11.11 21.97 22.28
CA LEU A 289 10.70 23.22 21.67
C LEU A 289 11.82 24.27 21.59
N SER A 290 12.81 24.18 22.47
CA SER A 290 13.89 25.16 22.57
C SER A 290 15.11 24.72 21.75
N ALA A 291 15.95 25.65 21.34
CA ALA A 291 17.26 25.35 20.77
C ALA A 291 18.23 24.82 21.86
N PRO A 292 19.12 23.87 21.54
CA PRO A 292 20.19 23.42 22.42
C PRO A 292 21.30 24.44 22.66
N ILE A 293 21.36 25.53 21.89
CA ILE A 293 22.34 26.60 22.06
C ILE A 293 21.68 27.96 22.04
N GLY A 294 22.27 28.88 22.81
CA GLY A 294 22.03 30.30 22.75
C GLY A 294 23.22 31.03 22.11
N VAL A 295 22.94 32.27 21.67
CA VAL A 295 23.97 33.17 21.14
C VAL A 295 23.93 34.50 21.89
N ASN A 296 25.09 35.12 22.08
CA ASN A 296 25.22 36.38 22.81
C ASN A 296 26.15 37.34 22.07
N THR A 297 25.80 38.62 22.06
CA THR A 297 26.62 39.70 21.49
C THR A 297 27.41 40.35 22.60
N ASP A 298 28.73 40.51 22.45
CA ASP A 298 29.53 41.19 23.46
C ASP A 298 29.04 42.63 23.66
N SER A 299 28.81 43.00 24.92
CA SER A 299 28.46 44.36 25.31
C SER A 299 29.53 45.42 24.97
N ASN A 300 30.75 44.98 24.66
CA ASN A 300 31.87 45.84 24.26
C ASN A 300 31.99 46.00 22.73
N ASN A 301 31.12 45.36 21.94
CA ASN A 301 31.10 45.53 20.49
C ASN A 301 30.88 47.00 20.12
N LEU A 302 31.59 47.42 19.08
CA LEU A 302 31.58 48.80 18.59
C LEU A 302 30.42 49.05 17.61
N SER A 303 29.95 48.00 16.93
CA SER A 303 28.76 48.06 16.07
C SER A 303 27.45 47.78 16.82
N ASP A 304 26.33 47.99 16.13
CA ASP A 304 24.98 47.60 16.58
C ASP A 304 24.60 46.17 16.16
N ALA A 305 25.55 45.42 15.60
CA ALA A 305 25.34 44.09 15.05
C ALA A 305 24.99 43.08 16.14
N LYS A 306 23.96 42.27 15.90
CA LYS A 306 23.50 41.25 16.83
C LYS A 306 23.58 39.88 16.18
N ILE A 307 24.12 38.91 16.92
CA ILE A 307 24.09 37.50 16.52
C ILE A 307 22.71 36.90 16.76
N SER A 308 22.28 36.03 15.85
CA SER A 308 21.09 35.19 15.98
C SER A 308 21.40 33.77 15.52
N LEU A 309 20.80 32.79 16.19
CA LEU A 309 20.80 31.41 15.70
C LEU A 309 19.99 31.34 14.40
N GLU A 310 20.56 30.75 13.36
CA GLU A 310 19.93 30.64 12.05
C GLU A 310 19.36 29.25 11.81
N SER A 311 20.11 28.20 12.14
CA SER A 311 19.64 26.82 11.96
C SER A 311 20.36 25.85 12.88
N ILE A 312 19.68 24.74 13.17
CA ILE A 312 20.28 23.53 13.74
C ILE A 312 19.99 22.40 12.76
N LYS A 313 21.05 21.81 12.21
CA LYS A 313 21.00 20.76 11.21
C LYS A 313 21.27 19.38 11.81
N ASN A 314 22.16 19.29 12.81
CA ASN A 314 22.56 18.03 13.44
C ASN A 314 22.94 18.25 14.92
N THR A 315 22.50 17.34 15.78
CA THR A 315 22.78 17.30 17.23
C THR A 315 23.35 15.96 17.67
N ASP A 316 23.62 15.03 16.74
CA ASP A 316 24.21 13.72 17.05
C ASP A 316 25.65 13.90 17.56
N PRO A 317 25.97 13.41 18.77
CA PRO A 317 27.28 13.61 19.38
C PRO A 317 28.44 12.90 18.70
N ASN A 318 28.18 12.00 17.75
CA ASN A 318 29.21 11.32 16.97
C ASN A 318 29.54 12.03 15.66
N THR A 319 28.66 12.92 15.19
CA THR A 319 28.75 13.53 13.86
C THR A 319 28.57 15.05 13.88
N SER A 320 28.49 15.67 15.06
CA SER A 320 28.33 17.11 15.24
C SER A 320 29.17 17.66 16.42
N ALA A 321 29.06 18.96 16.68
CA ALA A 321 29.72 19.64 17.80
C ALA A 321 29.05 19.43 19.16
N PHE A 322 27.89 18.75 19.21
CA PHE A 322 27.13 18.52 20.44
C PHE A 322 27.67 17.32 21.21
N ALA A 323 27.65 17.39 22.53
CA ALA A 323 27.96 16.28 23.43
C ALA A 323 26.68 15.55 23.87
N PHE A 324 26.84 14.36 24.45
CA PHE A 324 25.71 13.53 24.91
C PHE A 324 24.84 14.19 25.99
N ASP A 325 25.40 15.14 26.74
CA ASP A 325 24.69 15.92 27.77
C ASP A 325 24.08 17.22 27.20
N ALA A 326 23.96 17.31 25.87
CA ALA A 326 23.45 18.45 25.13
C ALA A 326 24.31 19.73 25.22
N THR A 327 25.53 19.64 25.75
CA THR A 327 26.50 20.75 25.72
C THR A 327 27.26 20.79 24.39
N LEU A 328 28.06 21.84 24.16
CA LEU A 328 29.01 21.88 23.05
C LEU A 328 30.36 21.29 23.49
N TYR A 329 31.00 20.48 22.65
CA TYR A 329 32.36 20.03 22.91
C TYR A 329 33.34 21.21 22.99
N PRO A 330 34.37 21.20 23.87
CA PRO A 330 35.28 22.35 24.02
C PRO A 330 35.99 22.80 22.73
N ASN A 331 36.19 21.89 21.77
CA ASN A 331 36.80 22.15 20.47
C ASN A 331 35.78 22.61 19.39
N ALA A 332 34.50 22.74 19.73
CA ALA A 332 33.47 23.26 18.85
C ALA A 332 33.53 24.78 18.71
N PRO A 333 32.87 25.39 17.70
CA PRO A 333 32.71 26.83 17.61
C PRO A 333 32.03 27.44 18.85
N HIS A 334 32.74 28.29 19.58
CA HIS A 334 32.23 29.03 20.75
C HIS A 334 32.26 30.54 20.57
N LYS A 335 33.12 31.05 19.67
CA LYS A 335 33.30 32.49 19.48
C LYS A 335 33.55 32.85 18.02
N ILE A 336 32.95 33.94 17.58
CA ILE A 336 33.22 34.57 16.28
C ILE A 336 33.75 35.98 16.54
N SER A 337 34.93 36.29 15.99
CA SER A 337 35.58 37.59 16.16
C SER A 337 35.85 38.23 14.80
N PHE A 338 35.28 39.40 14.54
CA PHE A 338 35.46 40.10 13.26
C PHE A 338 36.81 40.81 13.20
N THR A 339 37.62 40.45 12.21
CA THR A 339 38.93 41.06 11.94
C THR A 339 38.85 42.20 10.92
N SER A 340 37.74 42.27 10.17
CA SER A 340 37.30 43.39 9.33
C SER A 340 35.80 43.27 9.06
N PRO A 341 35.13 44.29 8.48
CA PRO A 341 33.73 44.16 8.08
C PRO A 341 33.44 43.05 7.06
N THR A 342 34.48 42.43 6.46
CA THR A 342 34.40 41.37 5.46
C THR A 342 35.25 40.14 5.81
N SER A 343 35.72 40.03 7.07
CA SER A 343 36.48 38.86 7.53
C SER A 343 36.31 38.62 9.03
N TYR A 344 36.26 37.36 9.43
CA TYR A 344 36.19 36.94 10.83
C TYR A 344 36.94 35.63 11.05
N ILE A 345 37.23 35.36 12.31
CA ILE A 345 37.75 34.07 12.78
C ILE A 345 36.70 33.38 13.64
N VAL A 346 36.67 32.06 13.57
CA VAL A 346 35.88 31.19 14.45
C VAL A 346 36.84 30.53 15.43
N GLN A 347 36.51 30.58 16.72
CA GLN A 347 37.35 30.08 17.80
C GLN A 347 36.58 29.10 18.69
N ASP A 348 37.33 28.16 19.27
CA ASP A 348 36.83 27.21 20.27
C ASP A 348 36.75 27.81 21.67
N ALA A 349 36.33 27.01 22.67
CA ALA A 349 36.19 27.47 24.06
C ALA A 349 37.51 27.91 24.70
N SER A 350 38.66 27.43 24.19
CA SER A 350 40.00 27.79 24.65
C SER A 350 40.59 29.02 23.95
N GLY A 351 39.91 29.51 22.90
CA GLY A 351 40.38 30.60 22.03
C GLY A 351 41.23 30.14 20.85
N THR A 352 41.32 28.83 20.61
CA THR A 352 42.02 28.27 19.44
C THR A 352 41.25 28.60 18.18
N VAL A 353 41.94 29.07 17.13
CA VAL A 353 41.30 29.39 15.85
C VAL A 353 40.98 28.10 15.11
N LEU A 354 39.70 27.88 14.84
CA LEU A 354 39.19 26.74 14.07
C LEU A 354 39.19 27.04 12.58
N ALA A 355 38.75 28.24 12.20
CA ALA A 355 38.68 28.67 10.81
C ALA A 355 38.78 30.20 10.68
N GLU A 356 39.14 30.66 9.48
CA GLU A 356 39.13 32.08 9.09
C GLU A 356 38.33 32.23 7.80
N ALA A 357 37.32 33.10 7.82
CA ALA A 357 36.52 33.44 6.66
C ALA A 357 36.94 34.82 6.12
N LYS A 358 37.09 34.92 4.79
CA LYS A 358 37.50 36.15 4.08
C LYS A 358 36.55 36.44 2.93
N ASN A 359 36.47 37.70 2.54
CA ASN A 359 35.60 38.19 1.47
C ASN A 359 34.10 37.92 1.75
N VAL A 360 33.71 38.03 3.01
CA VAL A 360 32.34 37.89 3.48
C VAL A 360 31.49 38.98 2.84
N THR A 361 30.49 38.58 2.05
CA THR A 361 29.57 39.50 1.34
C THR A 361 28.19 39.57 1.98
N SER A 362 27.88 38.63 2.87
CA SER A 362 26.65 38.56 3.65
C SER A 362 26.94 38.10 5.07
N TYR A 363 26.08 38.51 6.01
CA TYR A 363 26.24 38.17 7.42
C TYR A 363 25.37 36.99 7.85
N ASN A 364 24.93 36.17 6.91
CA ASN A 364 24.21 34.94 7.15
C ASN A 364 25.11 33.72 7.00
N SER A 365 24.72 32.63 7.65
CA SER A 365 25.38 31.32 7.54
C SER A 365 26.90 31.41 7.78
N LEU A 366 27.29 32.07 8.87
CA LEU A 366 28.71 32.38 9.16
C LEU A 366 29.54 31.10 9.36
N LEU A 367 28.97 30.02 9.90
CA LEU A 367 29.73 28.77 10.03
C LEU A 367 29.86 28.06 8.68
N GLU A 368 28.87 28.16 7.80
CA GLU A 368 28.94 27.62 6.44
C GLU A 368 30.01 28.35 5.63
N GLN A 369 30.04 29.68 5.69
CA GLN A 369 31.09 30.50 5.06
C GLN A 369 32.51 30.18 5.58
N ALA A 370 32.63 29.72 6.83
CA ALA A 370 33.88 29.28 7.43
C ALA A 370 34.22 27.80 7.14
N GLY A 371 33.33 27.05 6.48
CA GLY A 371 33.49 25.62 6.22
C GLY A 371 33.23 24.72 7.43
N LEU A 372 32.60 25.24 8.49
CA LEU A 372 32.39 24.53 9.76
C LEU A 372 30.94 24.08 9.99
N ALA A 373 29.95 24.55 9.22
CA ALA A 373 28.53 24.29 9.50
C ALA A 373 28.15 22.80 9.60
N SER A 374 28.73 21.93 8.75
CA SER A 374 28.42 20.50 8.77
C SER A 374 28.96 19.81 10.03
N GLU A 375 30.20 20.12 10.43
CA GLU A 375 30.83 19.56 11.64
C GLU A 375 30.25 20.18 12.91
N ALA A 376 29.86 21.45 12.87
CA ALA A 376 29.18 22.12 13.97
C ALA A 376 27.76 21.57 14.16
N GLY A 377 27.03 21.30 13.07
CA GLY A 377 25.63 20.90 13.11
C GLY A 377 24.66 22.07 13.33
N PHE A 378 25.12 23.31 13.32
CA PHE A 378 24.29 24.51 13.42
C PHE A 378 24.93 25.68 12.65
N ASP A 379 24.17 26.77 12.47
CA ASP A 379 24.68 28.00 11.87
C ASP A 379 24.07 29.25 12.51
N VAL A 380 24.79 30.37 12.39
CA VAL A 380 24.47 31.65 12.99
C VAL A 380 24.59 32.79 11.98
N SER A 381 23.79 33.81 12.20
CA SER A 381 23.70 35.05 11.41
C SER A 381 24.02 36.26 12.28
N VAL A 382 24.38 37.37 11.65
CA VAL A 382 24.55 38.68 12.29
C VAL A 382 23.72 39.74 11.54
N SER A 383 23.02 40.61 12.28
CA SER A 383 21.95 41.47 11.74
C SER A 383 22.42 42.68 10.90
N SER A 384 23.60 43.22 11.19
CA SER A 384 24.14 44.43 10.54
C SER A 384 25.65 44.31 10.38
N GLN A 385 26.27 45.30 9.74
CA GLN A 385 27.71 45.29 9.44
C GLN A 385 28.56 45.37 10.71
N PRO A 386 29.36 44.33 11.02
CA PRO A 386 30.25 44.34 12.18
C PRO A 386 31.48 45.22 11.94
N GLN A 387 32.11 45.63 13.03
CA GLN A 387 33.37 46.35 13.05
C GLN A 387 34.52 45.45 13.49
N VAL A 388 35.75 45.90 13.21
CA VAL A 388 36.97 45.22 13.67
C VAL A 388 36.95 45.15 15.19
N GLY A 389 37.10 43.94 15.75
CA GLY A 389 37.10 43.70 17.18
C GLY A 389 35.75 43.35 17.77
N ASP A 390 34.67 43.32 16.98
CA ASP A 390 33.39 42.81 17.46
C ASP A 390 33.46 41.28 17.68
N GLU A 391 33.00 40.84 18.85
CA GLU A 391 32.95 39.45 19.28
C GLU A 391 31.51 38.98 19.52
N PHE A 392 31.24 37.73 19.14
CA PHE A 392 29.96 37.06 19.35
C PHE A 392 30.20 35.68 19.93
N PHE A 393 29.39 35.30 20.91
CA PHE A 393 29.55 34.06 21.67
C PHE A 393 28.40 33.08 21.38
N ILE A 394 28.75 31.80 21.36
CA ILE A 394 27.86 30.67 21.14
C ILE A 394 28.06 29.70 22.31
N GLY A 395 26.96 29.22 22.92
CA GLY A 395 27.06 28.27 24.02
C GLY A 395 25.71 27.90 24.61
N THR A 396 25.73 27.01 25.60
CA THR A 396 24.50 26.48 26.24
C THR A 396 24.04 27.30 27.45
N ASP A 397 24.90 28.18 27.98
CA ASP A 397 24.60 29.02 29.16
C ASP A 397 23.59 30.15 28.90
N ASN A 398 23.26 30.39 27.63
CA ASN A 398 22.42 31.50 27.17
C ASN A 398 21.09 31.02 26.55
N VAL A 399 20.64 29.79 26.85
CA VAL A 399 19.36 29.27 26.37
C VAL A 399 18.24 29.83 27.25
N ASP A 400 17.32 30.60 26.66
CA ASP A 400 16.13 31.11 27.35
C ASP A 400 15.16 29.95 27.63
N PRO A 401 14.72 29.74 28.89
CA PRO A 401 13.70 28.74 29.21
C PRO A 401 12.37 28.94 28.49
N ALA A 402 12.11 30.15 27.95
CA ALA A 402 10.94 30.47 27.12
C ALA A 402 11.23 30.37 25.61
N ASP A 403 12.41 29.92 25.20
CA ASP A 403 12.77 29.77 23.78
C ASP A 403 11.87 28.75 23.07
N ASN A 404 11.48 29.09 21.85
CA ASN A 404 10.61 28.27 21.00
C ASN A 404 11.17 28.07 19.59
N PHE A 405 12.49 28.24 19.40
CA PHE A 405 13.14 28.13 18.10
C PHE A 405 12.78 26.81 17.38
N ASN A 406 12.98 25.67 18.05
CA ASN A 406 12.67 24.37 17.46
C ASN A 406 11.15 24.13 17.32
N GLY A 407 10.35 24.71 18.21
CA GLY A 407 8.89 24.73 18.11
C GLY A 407 8.40 25.40 16.82
N MET A 408 9.04 26.51 16.42
CA MET A 408 8.73 27.18 15.15
C MET A 408 9.15 26.32 13.94
N GLU A 409 10.28 25.61 14.02
CA GLU A 409 10.70 24.68 12.97
C GLU A 409 9.76 23.47 12.84
N LEU A 410 9.26 22.93 13.97
CA LEU A 410 8.21 21.90 13.98
C LEU A 410 6.93 22.38 13.27
N VAL A 411 6.50 23.61 13.54
CA VAL A 411 5.35 24.21 12.84
C VAL A 411 5.63 24.40 11.35
N ASN A 412 6.86 24.76 10.99
CA ASN A 412 7.27 24.96 9.59
C ASN A 412 7.27 23.66 8.76
N LEU A 413 7.31 22.48 9.39
CA LEU A 413 7.18 21.19 8.70
C LEU A 413 5.90 21.09 7.87
N GLN A 414 4.82 21.77 8.28
CA GLN A 414 3.55 21.79 7.52
C GLN A 414 3.70 22.31 6.08
N ASN A 415 4.75 23.12 5.84
CA ASN A 415 5.03 23.75 4.55
C ASN A 415 6.13 23.01 3.76
N LYS A 416 6.81 22.03 4.36
CA LYS A 416 7.88 21.27 3.71
C LYS A 416 7.31 20.26 2.72
N LEU A 417 8.06 19.99 1.66
CA LEU A 417 7.72 18.98 0.65
C LEU A 417 8.15 17.60 1.15
N LEU A 418 7.37 17.01 2.06
CA LEU A 418 7.69 15.78 2.76
C LEU A 418 7.27 14.50 2.02
N VAL A 419 6.41 14.63 1.01
CA VAL A 419 5.91 13.49 0.21
C VAL A 419 6.58 13.53 -1.16
N GLU A 420 7.46 12.55 -1.40
CA GLU A 420 8.26 12.39 -2.63
C GLU A 420 9.09 13.63 -3.00
N GLY A 421 9.32 14.56 -2.06
CA GLY A 421 10.00 15.83 -2.32
C GLY A 421 9.19 16.85 -3.13
N GLU A 422 7.93 16.54 -3.47
CA GLU A 422 7.11 17.34 -4.39
C GLU A 422 5.95 18.07 -3.72
N GLN A 423 5.43 17.53 -2.62
CA GLN A 423 4.19 18.03 -2.01
C GLN A 423 4.28 18.06 -0.48
N SER A 424 3.58 19.02 0.12
CA SER A 424 3.32 18.99 1.56
C SER A 424 2.38 17.85 1.92
N LEU A 425 2.47 17.39 3.17
CA LEU A 425 1.62 16.33 3.69
C LEU A 425 0.13 16.68 3.56
N SER A 426 -0.24 17.93 3.87
CA SER A 426 -1.62 18.42 3.76
C SER A 426 -2.17 18.38 2.33
N LYS A 427 -1.35 18.77 1.34
CA LYS A 427 -1.70 18.72 -0.08
C LYS A 427 -1.86 17.28 -0.56
N SER A 428 -0.92 16.41 -0.21
CA SER A 428 -0.98 14.99 -0.58
C SER A 428 -2.19 14.29 0.04
N PHE A 429 -2.49 14.55 1.31
CA PHE A 429 -3.69 14.01 1.98
C PHE A 429 -4.99 14.51 1.36
N ALA A 430 -5.09 15.80 1.02
CA ALA A 430 -6.24 16.33 0.28
C ALA A 430 -6.39 15.66 -1.10
N GLY A 431 -5.28 15.38 -1.79
CA GLY A 431 -5.27 14.62 -3.04
C GLY A 431 -5.79 13.19 -2.87
N PHE A 432 -5.39 12.51 -1.79
CA PHE A 432 -5.91 11.18 -1.45
C PHE A 432 -7.43 11.19 -1.21
N VAL A 433 -7.94 12.14 -0.40
CA VAL A 433 -9.39 12.29 -0.16
C VAL A 433 -10.16 12.57 -1.46
N ALA A 434 -9.61 13.45 -2.31
CA ALA A 434 -10.20 13.74 -3.62
C ALA A 434 -10.22 12.50 -4.53
N TYR A 435 -9.15 11.70 -4.55
CA TYR A 435 -9.10 10.43 -5.27
C TYR A 435 -10.20 9.47 -4.80
N VAL A 436 -10.33 9.26 -3.48
CA VAL A 436 -11.36 8.39 -2.90
C VAL A 436 -12.76 8.87 -3.30
N GLY A 437 -13.02 10.19 -3.18
CA GLY A 437 -14.30 10.78 -3.54
C GLY A 437 -14.65 10.60 -5.02
N ASN A 438 -13.69 10.90 -5.91
CA ASN A 438 -13.86 10.76 -7.36
C ASN A 438 -14.07 9.30 -7.76
N LYS A 439 -13.24 8.37 -7.26
CA LYS A 439 -13.36 6.93 -7.57
C LYS A 439 -14.68 6.36 -7.06
N THR A 440 -15.16 6.81 -5.90
CA THR A 440 -16.46 6.39 -5.37
C THR A 440 -17.62 6.88 -6.26
N ALA A 441 -17.59 8.15 -6.68
CA ALA A 441 -18.63 8.71 -7.56
C ALA A 441 -18.63 8.04 -8.95
N GLU A 442 -17.45 7.77 -9.50
CA GLU A 442 -17.26 7.01 -10.75
C GLU A 442 -17.88 5.61 -10.65
N LEU A 443 -17.51 4.84 -9.61
CA LEU A 443 -18.02 3.49 -9.40
C LEU A 443 -19.53 3.47 -9.13
N ALA A 444 -20.07 4.48 -8.43
CA ALA A 444 -21.51 4.61 -8.22
C ALA A 444 -22.26 4.81 -9.55
N GLY A 445 -21.75 5.67 -10.43
CA GLY A 445 -22.32 5.86 -11.76
C GLY A 445 -22.23 4.60 -12.65
N HIS A 446 -21.12 3.87 -12.58
CA HIS A 446 -20.97 2.58 -13.27
C HIS A 446 -21.95 1.51 -12.74
N ALA A 447 -22.17 1.46 -11.43
CA ALA A 447 -23.13 0.55 -10.81
C ALA A 447 -24.57 0.87 -11.27
N GLU A 448 -24.97 2.14 -11.24
CA GLU A 448 -26.30 2.58 -11.71
C GLU A 448 -26.52 2.25 -13.20
N SER A 449 -25.53 2.54 -14.05
CA SER A 449 -25.61 2.20 -15.47
C SER A 449 -25.72 0.69 -15.71
N SER A 450 -24.94 -0.10 -14.97
CA SER A 450 -24.97 -1.57 -15.07
C SER A 450 -26.32 -2.14 -14.63
N GLU A 451 -26.93 -1.57 -13.58
CA GLU A 451 -28.26 -1.95 -13.11
C GLU A 451 -29.33 -1.67 -14.17
N ILE A 452 -29.28 -0.51 -14.83
CA ILE A 452 -30.20 -0.17 -15.93
C ILE A 452 -30.08 -1.18 -17.09
N ILE A 453 -28.84 -1.51 -17.50
CA ILE A 453 -28.59 -2.48 -18.58
C ILE A 453 -29.08 -3.88 -18.19
N MET A 454 -28.85 -4.29 -16.95
CA MET A 454 -29.34 -5.56 -16.42
C MET A 454 -30.87 -5.62 -16.48
N ASN A 455 -31.56 -4.57 -16.02
CA ASN A 455 -33.02 -4.50 -16.01
C ASN A 455 -33.60 -4.49 -17.42
N ASP A 456 -33.04 -3.73 -18.37
CA ASP A 456 -33.48 -3.78 -19.78
C ASP A 456 -33.24 -5.15 -20.41
N SER A 457 -32.10 -5.78 -20.12
CA SER A 457 -31.77 -7.13 -20.62
C SER A 457 -32.72 -8.18 -20.08
N MET A 458 -33.07 -8.11 -18.79
CA MET A 458 -34.09 -8.96 -18.18
C MET A 458 -35.45 -8.72 -18.83
N ALA A 459 -35.87 -7.47 -19.01
CA ALA A 459 -37.13 -7.16 -19.66
C ALA A 459 -37.17 -7.64 -21.12
N ARG A 460 -36.06 -7.57 -21.87
CA ARG A 460 -35.95 -8.13 -23.24
C ARG A 460 -36.09 -9.64 -23.26
N ARG A 461 -35.39 -10.32 -22.35
CA ARG A 461 -35.47 -11.78 -22.20
C ARG A 461 -36.90 -12.18 -21.85
N ASP A 462 -37.52 -11.51 -20.89
CA ASP A 462 -38.88 -11.83 -20.45
C ASP A 462 -39.88 -11.56 -21.58
N ARG A 463 -39.70 -10.54 -22.43
CA ARG A 463 -40.55 -10.37 -23.63
C ARG A 463 -40.45 -11.52 -24.64
N LEU A 464 -39.32 -12.20 -24.72
CA LEU A 464 -39.08 -13.30 -25.66
C LEU A 464 -39.43 -14.67 -25.08
N SER A 465 -39.22 -14.84 -23.77
CA SER A 465 -39.24 -16.12 -23.06
C SER A 465 -40.31 -16.20 -21.97
N ALA A 466 -41.06 -15.13 -21.69
CA ALA A 466 -42.20 -15.22 -20.79
C ALA A 466 -43.26 -16.11 -21.44
N VAL A 467 -43.59 -17.19 -20.74
CA VAL A 467 -44.74 -18.02 -21.08
C VAL A 467 -45.97 -17.12 -21.06
N SER A 468 -46.63 -16.98 -22.20
CA SER A 468 -47.89 -16.28 -22.26
C SER A 468 -48.91 -17.11 -21.47
N LEU A 469 -49.45 -16.55 -20.38
CA LEU A 469 -50.54 -17.18 -19.63
C LEU A 469 -51.72 -17.56 -20.56
N ASP A 470 -51.88 -16.84 -21.67
CA ASP A 470 -52.87 -17.15 -22.69
C ASP A 470 -52.49 -18.40 -23.51
N GLU A 471 -51.23 -18.61 -23.89
CA GLU A 471 -50.78 -19.84 -24.54
C GLU A 471 -50.83 -21.04 -23.59
N GLU A 472 -50.48 -20.84 -22.33
CA GLU A 472 -50.53 -21.90 -21.32
C GLU A 472 -51.98 -22.27 -20.98
N ALA A 473 -52.89 -21.28 -20.91
CA ALA A 473 -54.33 -21.52 -20.80
C ALA A 473 -54.92 -22.20 -22.05
N VAL A 474 -54.48 -21.82 -23.26
CA VAL A 474 -54.88 -22.48 -24.51
C VAL A 474 -54.37 -23.92 -24.57
N ASN A 475 -53.13 -24.18 -24.15
CA ASN A 475 -52.57 -25.53 -24.06
C ASN A 475 -53.28 -26.35 -22.98
N LEU A 476 -53.61 -25.76 -21.83
CA LEU A 476 -54.41 -26.40 -20.79
C LEU A 476 -55.82 -26.76 -21.31
N LEU A 477 -56.49 -25.83 -22.00
CA LEU A 477 -57.78 -26.08 -22.64
C LEU A 477 -57.69 -27.17 -23.70
N LYS A 478 -56.62 -27.19 -24.49
CA LYS A 478 -56.35 -28.24 -25.48
C LYS A 478 -56.11 -29.59 -24.83
N TYR A 479 -55.38 -29.66 -23.71
CA TYR A 479 -55.18 -30.89 -22.95
C TYR A 479 -56.50 -31.35 -22.29
N GLN A 480 -57.30 -30.45 -21.75
CA GLN A 480 -58.63 -30.76 -21.22
C GLN A 480 -59.58 -31.27 -22.30
N GLN A 481 -59.59 -30.66 -23.49
CA GLN A 481 -60.39 -31.11 -24.64
C GLN A 481 -59.90 -32.45 -25.18
N SER A 482 -58.59 -32.66 -25.27
CA SER A 482 -58.02 -33.94 -25.72
C SER A 482 -58.33 -35.07 -24.73
N TYR A 483 -58.28 -34.77 -23.43
CA TYR A 483 -58.67 -35.71 -22.38
C TYR A 483 -60.17 -36.02 -22.41
N SER A 484 -61.03 -35.01 -22.60
CA SER A 484 -62.48 -35.23 -22.70
C SER A 484 -62.85 -36.01 -23.97
N ALA A 485 -62.19 -35.73 -25.09
CA ALA A 485 -62.36 -36.48 -26.34
C ALA A 485 -61.90 -37.94 -26.18
N ALA A 486 -60.74 -38.18 -25.55
CA ALA A 486 -60.28 -39.53 -25.24
C ALA A 486 -61.26 -40.28 -24.31
N ALA A 487 -61.80 -39.60 -23.29
CA ALA A 487 -62.81 -40.17 -22.39
C ALA A 487 -64.12 -40.51 -23.12
N GLN A 488 -64.55 -39.69 -24.09
CA GLN A 488 -65.70 -39.98 -24.95
C GLN A 488 -65.45 -41.18 -25.86
N VAL A 489 -64.26 -41.32 -26.44
CA VAL A 489 -63.87 -42.49 -27.24
C VAL A 489 -63.90 -43.76 -26.38
N VAL A 490 -63.37 -43.71 -25.15
CA VAL A 490 -63.44 -44.84 -24.21
C VAL A 490 -64.88 -45.16 -23.83
N THR A 491 -65.72 -44.14 -23.63
CA THR A 491 -67.15 -44.33 -23.32
C THR A 491 -67.89 -44.96 -24.50
N ALA A 492 -67.67 -44.46 -25.72
CA ALA A 492 -68.26 -45.02 -26.92
C ALA A 492 -67.79 -46.47 -27.17
N ALA A 493 -66.50 -46.76 -26.96
CA ALA A 493 -65.95 -48.11 -27.04
C ALA A 493 -66.55 -49.04 -25.97
N ARG A 494 -66.77 -48.54 -24.75
CA ARG A 494 -67.46 -49.30 -23.69
C ARG A 494 -68.92 -49.57 -24.06
N THR A 495 -69.64 -48.57 -24.55
CA THR A 495 -71.04 -48.72 -24.98
C THR A 495 -71.17 -49.67 -26.17
N THR A 496 -70.28 -49.60 -27.17
CA THR A 496 -70.30 -50.55 -28.28
C THR A 496 -69.96 -51.96 -27.81
N PHE A 497 -69.01 -52.12 -26.88
CA PHE A 497 -68.69 -53.41 -26.28
C PHE A 497 -69.85 -53.99 -25.46
N GLU A 498 -70.52 -53.18 -24.64
CA GLU A 498 -71.72 -53.56 -23.89
C GLU A 498 -72.90 -53.88 -24.81
N THR A 499 -73.07 -53.16 -25.92
CA THR A 499 -74.12 -53.42 -26.92
C THR A 499 -73.85 -54.73 -27.66
N LEU A 500 -72.60 -54.99 -28.05
CA LEU A 500 -72.21 -56.28 -28.67
C LEU A 500 -72.42 -57.45 -27.71
N LEU A 501 -72.09 -57.27 -26.43
CA LEU A 501 -72.38 -58.28 -25.39
C LEU A 501 -73.88 -58.47 -25.15
N GLY A 502 -74.68 -57.40 -25.24
CA GLY A 502 -76.13 -57.45 -25.10
C GLY A 502 -76.84 -58.11 -26.27
N ILE A 503 -76.27 -58.07 -27.48
CA ILE A 503 -76.78 -58.75 -28.68
C ILE A 503 -76.44 -60.25 -28.67
N MET A 504 -75.40 -60.67 -27.92
CA MET A 504 -75.00 -62.09 -27.79
C MET A 504 -75.67 -62.84 -26.62
N ARG A 505 -76.65 -62.24 -25.95
CA ARG A 505 -77.56 -62.90 -25.01
C ARG A 505 -78.94 -62.99 -25.62
#